data_AF-A0A948AD43-F1
#
_entry.id   AF-A0A948AD43-F1
#
_cell.length_a   1.000
_cell.length_b   1.000
_cell.length_c   1.000
_cell.angle_alpha   90.00
_cell.angle_beta   90.00
_cell.angle_gamma   90.00
#
_symmetry.space_group_name_H-M   'P 1'
#
loop_
_entity.id
_entity.type
_entity.pdbx_description
1 polymer ?
#
loop_
_entity_poly.entity_id
_entity_poly.type
_entity_poly.pdbx_seq_one_letter_code
_entity_poly.pdbx_strand_id
1 'polypeptide(L)'
;MNYDEYIKEVDKFSDDEVVARLRKHLAEWKQDDTNVIKLADSIEHCFGNSWIGSEKIHNHLYRLWLHFKTEAITGIGGMTINERLYRFGLFDRFDSVQTEAAQKVIYAKVCANT
;
A
#
# COMPACT_ATOMS: atom_id res chain seq x y z
N MET A 1 10.13 -4.95 -4.71
CA MET A 1 9.08 -4.03 -5.18
C MET A 1 8.63 -3.14 -4.02
N ASN A 2 8.44 -1.85 -4.23
CA ASN A 2 7.83 -0.91 -3.27
C ASN A 2 6.36 -0.62 -3.65
N TYR A 3 5.67 0.15 -2.81
CA TYR A 3 4.26 0.44 -2.96
C TYR A 3 3.93 1.21 -4.25
N ASP A 4 4.75 2.18 -4.62
CA ASP A 4 4.55 2.98 -5.83
C ASP A 4 4.78 2.16 -7.10
N GLU A 5 5.74 1.22 -7.07
CA GLU A 5 5.94 0.24 -8.14
C GLU A 5 4.73 -0.69 -8.28
N TYR A 6 4.14 -1.14 -7.17
CA TYR A 6 2.90 -1.93 -7.21
C TYR A 6 1.73 -1.14 -7.81
N ILE A 7 1.55 0.13 -7.41
CA ILE A 7 0.53 1.02 -8.01
C ILE A 7 0.73 1.13 -9.53
N LYS A 8 1.97 1.29 -10.00
CA LYS A 8 2.28 1.34 -11.44
C LYS A 8 1.92 0.05 -12.17
N GLU A 9 2.11 -1.11 -11.55
CA GLU A 9 1.68 -2.39 -12.16
C GLU A 9 0.15 -2.51 -12.22
N VAL A 10 -0.57 -2.04 -11.20
CA VAL A 10 -2.04 -2.00 -11.20
C VAL A 10 -2.57 -1.04 -12.27
N ASP A 11 -1.94 0.13 -12.45
CA ASP A 11 -2.34 1.17 -13.41
C ASP A 11 -2.35 0.66 -14.87
N LYS A 12 -1.51 -0.32 -15.22
CA LYS A 12 -1.48 -0.93 -16.56
C LYS A 12 -2.77 -1.63 -16.97
N PHE A 13 -3.64 -1.96 -16.01
CA PHE A 13 -4.88 -2.69 -16.23
C PHE A 13 -6.11 -1.88 -15.80
N SER A 14 -5.98 -0.55 -15.67
CA SER A 14 -7.05 0.33 -15.19
C SER A 14 -8.27 0.45 -16.11
N ASP A 15 -8.24 -0.16 -17.29
CA ASP A 15 -9.41 -0.28 -18.16
C ASP A 15 -10.48 -1.20 -17.53
N ASP A 16 -10.08 -2.11 -16.64
CA ASP A 16 -11.01 -2.89 -15.81
C ASP A 16 -11.49 -2.04 -14.63
N GLU A 17 -12.81 -1.94 -14.45
CA GLU A 17 -13.42 -1.07 -13.44
C GLU A 17 -13.01 -1.44 -12.01
N VAL A 18 -12.87 -2.74 -11.71
CA VAL A 18 -12.42 -3.22 -10.39
C VAL A 18 -10.97 -2.80 -10.17
N VAL A 19 -10.12 -2.96 -11.18
CA VAL A 19 -8.72 -2.55 -11.11
C VAL A 19 -8.60 -1.04 -10.96
N ALA A 20 -9.41 -0.25 -11.67
CA ALA A 20 -9.46 1.20 -11.51
C ALA A 20 -9.82 1.63 -10.08
N ARG A 21 -10.78 0.94 -9.46
CA ARG A 21 -11.17 1.15 -8.05
C ARG A 21 -10.03 0.79 -7.10
N LEU A 22 -9.36 -0.34 -7.31
CA LEU A 22 -8.18 -0.72 -6.54
C LEU A 22 -7.08 0.33 -6.65
N ARG A 23 -6.75 0.77 -7.87
CA ARG A 23 -5.75 1.81 -8.13
C ARG A 23 -6.07 3.10 -7.40
N LYS A 24 -7.34 3.53 -7.44
CA LYS A 24 -7.82 4.71 -6.73
C LYS A 24 -7.64 4.56 -5.21
N HIS A 25 -8.08 3.44 -4.64
CA HIS A 25 -7.94 3.14 -3.22
C HIS A 25 -6.47 3.17 -2.77
N LEU A 26 -5.56 2.60 -3.56
CA LEU A 26 -4.13 2.63 -3.27
C LEU A 26 -3.55 4.07 -3.28
N ALA A 27 -3.95 4.88 -4.25
CA ALA A 27 -3.50 6.27 -4.33
C ALA A 27 -4.02 7.12 -3.16
N GLU A 28 -5.29 6.94 -2.79
CA GLU A 28 -5.92 7.65 -1.67
C GLU A 28 -5.31 7.26 -0.32
N TRP A 29 -4.94 5.99 -0.14
CA TRP A 29 -4.32 5.52 1.10
C TRP A 29 -3.05 6.29 1.47
N LYS A 30 -2.24 6.75 0.50
CA LYS A 30 -1.02 7.53 0.82
C LYS A 30 -1.33 8.80 1.62
N GLN A 31 -2.51 9.38 1.41
CA GLN A 31 -2.96 10.63 2.05
C GLN A 31 -3.82 10.40 3.30
N ASP A 32 -4.38 9.20 3.48
CA ASP A 32 -5.19 8.88 4.67
C ASP A 32 -4.35 8.57 5.92
N ASP A 33 -4.99 8.47 7.08
CA ASP A 33 -4.34 8.14 8.35
C ASP A 33 -4.45 6.66 8.75
N THR A 34 -4.95 5.80 7.87
CA THR A 34 -5.05 4.36 8.15
C THR A 34 -3.68 3.69 8.01
N ASN A 35 -3.41 2.71 8.85
CA ASN A 35 -2.10 2.05 8.87
C ASN A 35 -1.99 0.93 7.82
N VAL A 36 -0.77 0.43 7.65
CA VAL A 36 -0.42 -0.63 6.69
C VAL A 36 -1.18 -1.94 6.93
N ILE A 37 -1.65 -2.21 8.16
CA ILE A 37 -2.45 -3.40 8.46
C ILE A 37 -3.85 -3.24 7.87
N LYS A 38 -4.47 -2.06 8.07
CA LYS A 38 -5.77 -1.74 7.47
C LYS A 38 -5.71 -1.69 5.94
N LEU A 39 -4.60 -1.19 5.39
CA LEU A 39 -4.33 -1.30 3.96
C LEU A 39 -4.35 -2.76 3.50
N ALA A 40 -3.61 -3.63 4.19
CA ALA A 40 -3.55 -5.04 3.81
C ALA A 40 -4.94 -5.68 3.82
N ASP A 41 -5.70 -5.50 4.90
CA ASP A 41 -7.06 -6.03 5.03
C ASP A 41 -7.96 -5.55 3.87
N SER A 42 -7.88 -4.27 3.52
CA SER A 42 -8.70 -3.70 2.44
C SER A 42 -8.36 -4.25 1.06
N ILE A 43 -7.07 -4.51 0.78
CA ILE A 43 -6.63 -5.07 -0.50
C ILE A 43 -6.99 -6.56 -0.58
N GLU A 44 -6.81 -7.33 0.50
CA GLU A 44 -7.26 -8.73 0.58
C GLU A 44 -8.76 -8.84 0.32
N HIS A 45 -9.55 -7.94 0.91
CA HIS A 45 -10.99 -7.88 0.66
C HIS A 45 -11.31 -7.56 -0.80
N CYS A 46 -10.56 -6.65 -1.43
CA CYS A 46 -10.71 -6.36 -2.85
C CYS A 46 -10.49 -7.62 -3.71
N PHE A 47 -9.41 -8.38 -3.49
CA PHE A 47 -9.14 -9.59 -4.25
C PHE A 47 -10.07 -10.76 -3.92
N GLY A 48 -10.58 -10.84 -2.69
CA GLY A 48 -11.50 -11.90 -2.24
C GLY A 48 -12.95 -11.70 -2.70
N ASN A 49 -13.39 -10.46 -2.89
CA ASN A 49 -14.78 -10.13 -3.21
C ASN A 49 -15.01 -9.54 -4.60
N SER A 50 -13.96 -9.25 -5.36
CA SER A 50 -14.12 -8.60 -6.66
C SER A 50 -13.94 -9.54 -7.84
N TRP A 51 -14.84 -9.42 -8.81
CA TRP A 51 -14.75 -10.05 -10.12
C TRP A 51 -13.89 -9.19 -11.05
N ILE A 52 -12.56 -9.21 -10.88
CA ILE A 52 -11.66 -8.74 -11.94
C ILE A 52 -11.98 -9.59 -13.18
N GLY A 53 -12.34 -8.96 -14.30
CA GLY A 53 -12.92 -9.65 -15.45
C GLY A 53 -11.98 -10.66 -16.11
N SER A 54 -10.68 -10.57 -15.83
CA SER A 54 -9.66 -11.50 -16.29
C SER A 54 -8.97 -12.19 -15.12
N GLU A 55 -9.12 -13.51 -15.04
CA GLU A 55 -8.41 -14.36 -14.08
C GLU A 55 -6.87 -14.20 -14.19
N LYS A 56 -6.36 -13.98 -15.41
CA LYS A 56 -4.93 -13.73 -15.63
C LYS A 56 -4.46 -12.43 -14.98
N ILE A 57 -5.25 -11.35 -15.10
CA ILE A 57 -4.96 -10.06 -14.48
C ILE A 57 -5.05 -10.19 -12.96
N HIS A 58 -6.12 -10.83 -12.45
CA HIS A 58 -6.31 -11.11 -11.03
C HIS A 58 -5.09 -11.83 -10.44
N ASN A 59 -4.75 -13.00 -10.97
CA ASN A 59 -3.64 -13.81 -10.48
C ASN A 59 -2.30 -13.07 -10.55
N HIS A 60 -2.07 -12.29 -11.61
CA HIS A 60 -0.86 -11.50 -11.76
C HIS A 60 -0.73 -10.44 -10.67
N LEU A 61 -1.74 -9.59 -10.50
CA LEU A 61 -1.74 -8.51 -9.51
C LEU A 61 -1.75 -9.07 -8.09
N TYR A 62 -2.51 -10.13 -7.82
CA TYR A 62 -2.54 -10.75 -6.50
C TYR A 62 -1.19 -11.37 -6.11
N ARG A 63 -0.47 -12.00 -7.05
CA ARG A 63 0.88 -12.50 -6.79
C ARG A 63 1.87 -11.38 -6.47
N LEU A 64 1.79 -10.25 -7.18
CA LEU A 64 2.58 -9.06 -6.91
C LEU A 64 2.26 -8.49 -5.53
N TRP A 65 0.98 -8.41 -5.19
CA TRP A 65 0.51 -8.00 -3.87
C TRP A 65 1.05 -8.90 -2.76
N LEU A 66 0.93 -10.22 -2.90
CA LEU A 66 1.43 -11.18 -1.90
C LEU A 66 2.94 -11.00 -1.66
N HIS A 67 3.72 -10.88 -2.73
CA HIS A 67 5.15 -10.62 -2.61
C HIS A 67 5.43 -9.31 -1.84
N PHE A 68 4.76 -8.22 -2.22
CA PHE A 68 4.90 -6.95 -1.52
C PHE A 68 4.49 -7.04 -0.04
N LYS A 69 3.34 -7.64 0.26
CA LYS A 69 2.81 -7.82 1.62
C LYS A 69 3.79 -8.60 2.49
N THR A 70 4.33 -9.71 1.99
CA THR A 70 5.31 -10.52 2.73
C THR A 70 6.56 -9.71 3.06
N GLU A 71 7.12 -9.01 2.08
CA GLU A 71 8.33 -8.20 2.32
C GLU A 71 8.07 -6.99 3.21
N ALA A 72 7.05 -6.19 2.91
CA ALA A 72 6.86 -4.85 3.47
C ALA A 72 5.96 -4.79 4.71
N ILE A 73 5.02 -5.74 4.86
CA ILE A 73 4.03 -5.73 5.93
C ILE A 73 4.32 -6.83 6.95
N THR A 74 4.51 -8.08 6.51
CA THR A 74 4.86 -9.17 7.44
C THR A 74 6.27 -8.97 8.03
N GLY A 75 7.23 -8.49 7.22
CA GLY A 75 8.59 -8.17 7.65
C GLY A 75 8.75 -6.83 8.37
N ILE A 76 7.67 -6.05 8.58
CA ILE A 76 7.78 -4.65 8.99
C ILE A 76 8.49 -4.43 10.33
N GLY A 77 8.38 -5.39 11.25
CA GLY A 77 9.01 -5.32 12.57
C GLY A 77 10.55 -5.29 12.52
N GLY A 78 11.15 -5.83 11.47
CA GLY A 78 12.61 -5.81 11.26
C GLY A 78 13.12 -4.55 10.57
N MET A 79 12.24 -3.64 10.16
CA MET A 79 12.61 -2.46 9.39
C MET A 79 12.77 -1.22 10.25
N THR A 80 13.79 -0.42 9.92
CA THR A 80 13.94 0.97 10.35
C THR A 80 12.83 1.85 9.79
N ILE A 81 12.63 3.04 10.37
CA ILE A 81 11.63 3.98 9.87
C ILE A 81 11.88 4.39 8.41
N ASN A 82 13.15 4.63 8.03
CA ASN A 82 13.50 5.04 6.66
C ASN A 82 13.17 3.94 5.65
N GLU A 83 13.43 2.67 5.98
CA GLU A 83 13.06 1.54 5.13
C GLU A 83 11.54 1.45 4.96
N ARG A 84 10.77 1.68 6.03
CA ARG A 84 9.31 1.70 5.96
C ARG A 84 8.82 2.84 5.07
N LEU A 85 9.31 4.07 5.28
CA LEU A 85 8.96 5.22 4.45
C LEU A 85 9.30 4.97 2.96
N TYR A 86 10.45 4.37 2.68
CA TYR A 86 10.83 3.95 1.33
C TYR A 86 9.86 2.91 0.74
N ARG A 87 9.57 1.84 1.50
CA ARG A 87 8.70 0.74 1.04
C ARG A 87 7.29 1.22 0.72
N PHE A 88 6.77 2.21 1.45
CA PHE A 88 5.43 2.77 1.25
C PHE A 88 5.39 4.08 0.46
N GLY A 89 6.55 4.59 0.00
CA GLY A 89 6.62 5.83 -0.78
C GLY A 89 6.12 7.06 -0.02
N LEU A 90 6.46 7.18 1.26
CA LEU A 90 5.91 8.20 2.17
C LEU A 90 6.88 9.34 2.52
N PHE A 91 8.05 9.42 1.87
CA PHE A 91 9.02 10.50 2.14
C PHE A 91 8.42 11.89 1.90
N ASP A 92 7.79 12.12 0.74
CA ASP A 92 7.19 13.44 0.45
C ASP A 92 6.18 13.88 1.52
N ARG A 93 5.36 12.93 2.01
CA ARG A 93 4.40 13.21 3.08
C ARG A 93 5.11 13.49 4.40
N PHE A 94 6.15 12.73 4.72
CA PHE A 94 6.95 12.93 5.93
C PHE A 94 7.68 14.27 5.93
N ASP A 95 8.27 14.66 4.81
CA ASP A 95 9.01 15.92 4.67
C ASP A 95 8.08 17.14 4.66
N SER A 96 6.81 16.96 4.28
CA SER A 96 5.81 18.03 4.27
C SER A 96 5.32 18.44 5.67
N VAL A 97 5.48 17.59 6.70
CA VAL A 97 4.98 17.86 8.04
C VAL A 97 6.06 18.49 8.94
N GLN A 98 5.69 19.53 9.69
CA GLN A 98 6.64 20.32 10.49
C GLN A 98 6.53 20.08 12.01
N THR A 99 5.57 19.27 12.45
CA THR A 99 5.32 19.04 13.88
C THR A 99 5.57 17.58 14.26
N GLU A 100 6.08 17.36 15.48
CA GLU A 100 6.26 16.01 16.03
C GLU A 100 4.93 15.24 16.09
N ALA A 101 3.83 15.93 16.39
CA ALA A 101 2.50 15.32 16.43
C ALA A 101 2.11 14.75 15.05
N ALA A 102 2.37 15.49 13.97
CA ALA A 102 2.10 15.02 12.62
C ALA A 102 3.06 13.89 12.17
N GLN A 103 4.33 13.95 12.58
CA GLN A 103 5.28 12.85 12.34
C GLN A 103 4.83 11.56 13.03
N LYS A 104 4.30 11.64 14.26
CA LYS A 104 3.74 10.48 14.98
C LYS A 104 2.56 9.82 14.24
N VAL A 105 1.76 10.59 13.51
CA VAL A 105 0.69 10.02 12.65
C VAL A 105 1.30 9.17 11.53
N ILE A 106 2.37 9.66 10.90
CA ILE A 106 3.06 8.90 9.84
C ILE A 106 3.75 7.66 10.41
N TYR A 107 4.36 7.76 11.59
CA TYR A 107 4.90 6.59 12.29
C TYR A 107 3.82 5.56 12.60
N ALA A 108 2.63 6.01 13.01
CA ALA A 108 1.49 5.13 13.28
C ALA A 108 1.05 4.40 12.02
N LYS A 109 1.00 5.12 10.91
CA LYS A 109 0.67 4.60 9.59
C LYS A 109 1.56 3.43 9.20
N VAL A 110 2.87 3.51 9.49
CA VAL A 110 3.84 2.45 9.19
C VAL A 110 4.21 1.59 10.41
N CYS A 111 3.34 1.54 11.42
CA CYS A 111 3.51 0.72 12.63
C CYS A 111 4.84 0.92 13.36
N ALA A 112 5.40 2.13 13.33
CA ALA A 112 6.66 2.51 13.97
C ALA A 112 6.44 3.19 15.34
N ASN A 113 5.24 3.05 15.91
CA ASN A 113 4.91 3.54 17.24
C ASN A 113 5.37 2.54 18.29
N THR A 114 6.68 2.54 18.57
CA THR A 114 7.24 1.96 19.79
C THR A 114 7.44 3.05 20.82
#